data_AF-A0A920V4R5-F1
#
_entry.id   AF-A0A920V4R5-F1
#
_cell.length_a   1.000
_cell.length_b   1.000
_cell.length_c   1.000
_cell.angle_alpha   90.00
_cell.angle_beta   90.00
_cell.angle_gamma   90.00
#
_symmetry.space_group_name_H-M   'P 1'
#
loop_
_entity.id
_entity.type
_entity.pdbx_description
1 polymer ?
#
loop_
_entity_poly.entity_id
_entity_poly.type
_entity_poly.pdbx_seq_one_letter_code
_entity_poly.pdbx_strand_id
1 'polypeptide(L)' 'MAWYKDMGTNRALEATPIVVDGIMFFTSTWSRVYAVEAKTGKTIWKFDPEVPGEWARKACCDIVNRGVAVYEGKVFLQA' A
#
# COMPACT_ATOMS: atom_id res chain seq x y z
N MET A 1 -3.57 14.68 -15.85
CA MET A 1 -3.64 14.06 -14.50
C MET A 1 -5.11 13.89 -14.15
N ALA A 2 -5.60 12.67 -13.90
CA ALA A 2 -7.01 12.44 -13.55
C ALA A 2 -7.26 12.65 -12.05
N TRP A 3 -6.37 12.15 -11.20
CA TRP A 3 -6.33 12.38 -9.77
C TRP A 3 -4.91 12.06 -9.26
N TYR A 4 -4.62 12.46 -8.03
CA TYR A 4 -3.43 12.04 -7.29
C TYR A 4 -3.82 11.73 -5.85
N LYS A 5 -2.97 10.99 -5.13
CA LYS A 5 -3.20 10.68 -3.72
C LYS A 5 -1.90 10.87 -2.93
N ASP A 6 -1.97 11.74 -1.94
CA ASP A 6 -0.90 11.88 -0.95
C ASP A 6 -0.87 10.65 -0.02
N MET A 7 0.33 10.11 0.17
CA MET A 7 0.61 8.95 1.02
C MET A 7 1.02 9.30 2.43
N GLY A 8 1.17 10.59 2.74
CA GLY A 8 1.51 11.09 4.07
C GLY A 8 2.94 10.72 4.48
N THR A 9 3.83 10.52 3.51
CA THR A 9 5.22 10.14 3.75
C THR A 9 6.12 10.68 2.62
N ASN A 10 7.34 11.04 2.98
CA ASN A 10 8.41 11.39 2.04
C ASN A 10 9.43 10.24 1.88
N ARG A 11 9.13 9.07 2.42
CA ARG A 11 9.94 7.84 2.27
C ARG A 11 9.64 7.17 0.94
N ALA A 12 10.48 6.24 0.51
CA ALA A 12 10.35 5.63 -0.81
C ALA A 12 9.04 4.84 -0.94
N LEU A 13 8.42 4.94 -2.12
CA LEU A 13 7.21 4.22 -2.50
C LEU A 13 7.55 3.30 -3.67
N GLU A 14 7.62 1.99 -3.42
CA GLU A 14 8.03 0.99 -4.42
C GLU A 14 6.86 0.10 -4.89
N ALA A 15 5.65 0.36 -4.39
CA ALA A 15 4.51 -0.49 -4.66
C ALA A 15 4.17 -0.53 -6.15
N THR A 16 3.97 -1.72 -6.69
CA THR A 16 3.26 -1.91 -7.97
C THR A 16 1.77 -2.10 -7.66
N PRO A 17 0.89 -1.14 -8.00
CA PRO A 17 -0.54 -1.28 -7.74
C PRO A 17 -1.14 -2.43 -8.56
N ILE A 18 -2.11 -3.14 -7.98
CA ILE A 18 -2.93 -4.13 -8.69
C ILE A 18 -4.38 -3.65 -8.73
N VAL A 19 -5.04 -3.80 -9.88
CA VAL A 19 -6.43 -3.39 -10.06
C VAL A 19 -7.28 -4.63 -10.34
N VAL A 20 -8.33 -4.83 -9.55
CA VAL A 20 -9.33 -5.89 -9.73
C VAL A 20 -10.71 -5.27 -9.60
N ASP A 21 -11.56 -5.48 -10.61
CA ASP A 21 -12.95 -5.00 -10.63
C ASP A 21 -13.13 -3.51 -10.27
N GLY A 22 -12.22 -2.66 -10.77
CA GLY A 22 -12.25 -1.22 -10.55
C GLY A 22 -11.72 -0.74 -9.19
N ILE A 23 -11.27 -1.67 -8.34
CA ILE A 23 -10.59 -1.37 -7.07
C ILE A 23 -9.09 -1.51 -7.28
N MET A 24 -8.34 -0.45 -6.96
CA MET A 24 -6.88 -0.44 -6.98
C MET A 24 -6.35 -0.68 -5.56
N PHE A 25 -5.46 -1.66 -5.43
CA PHE A 25 -4.78 -2.01 -4.18
C PHE A 25 -3.28 -1.70 -4.30
N PHE A 26 -2.72 -1.04 -3.31
CA PHE A 26 -1.29 -0.76 -3.23
C PHE A 26 -0.86 -0.55 -1.78
N THR A 27 0.44 -0.63 -1.56
CA THR A 27 1.06 -0.39 -0.26
C THR A 27 1.71 0.99 -0.18
N SER A 28 1.80 1.53 1.03
CA SER A 28 2.71 2.61 1.40
C SER A 28 3.80 2.07 2.32
N THR A 29 4.65 2.95 2.84
CA THR A 29 5.61 2.60 3.91
C THR A 29 4.96 1.97 5.12
N TRP A 30 5.76 1.22 5.90
CA TRP A 30 5.30 0.43 7.04
C TRP A 30 4.24 -0.63 6.67
N SER A 31 4.27 -1.11 5.42
CA SER A 31 3.38 -2.16 4.93
C SER A 31 1.88 -1.82 5.04
N ARG A 32 1.52 -0.53 5.07
CA ARG A 32 0.12 -0.07 5.06
C ARG A 32 -0.53 -0.33 3.71
N VAL A 33 -1.72 -0.92 3.70
CA VAL A 33 -2.48 -1.22 2.47
C VAL A 33 -3.59 -0.21 2.28
N TYR A 34 -3.78 0.21 1.04
CA TYR A 34 -4.87 1.07 0.60
C TYR A 34 -5.67 0.35 -0.47
N ALA A 35 -7.00 0.35 -0.34
CA ALA A 35 -7.92 0.05 -1.42
C ALA A 35 -8.64 1.33 -1.83
N VAL A 36 -8.59 1.66 -3.11
CA VAL A 36 -9.22 2.87 -3.66
C VAL A 36 -10.03 2.55 -4.89
N GLU A 37 -11.07 3.33 -5.15
CA GLU A 37 -11.70 3.36 -6.47
C GLU A 37 -10.66 3.80 -7.51
N ALA A 38 -10.33 2.96 -8.49
CA ALA A 38 -9.27 3.23 -9.46
C ALA A 38 -9.56 4.49 -10.31
N LYS A 39 -10.84 4.81 -10.54
CA LYS A 39 -11.26 5.95 -11.36
C LYS A 39 -11.12 7.29 -10.63
N THR A 40 -11.33 7.32 -9.31
CA THR A 40 -11.47 8.56 -8.53
C THR A 40 -10.35 8.75 -7.51
N GLY A 41 -9.64 7.69 -7.14
CA GLY A 41 -8.69 7.68 -6.04
C GLY A 41 -9.35 7.71 -4.65
N LYS A 42 -10.69 7.67 -4.58
CA LYS A 42 -11.43 7.66 -3.32
C LYS A 42 -11.11 6.39 -2.55
N THR A 43 -10.72 6.54 -1.28
CA THR A 43 -10.41 5.41 -0.42
C THR A 43 -11.68 4.66 -0.05
N ILE A 44 -11.66 3.35 -0.28
CA ILE A 44 -12.69 2.41 0.14
C ILE A 44 -12.38 1.93 1.55
N TRP A 45 -11.16 1.43 1.77
CA TRP A 45 -10.64 1.05 3.08
C TRP A 45 -9.11 1.20 3.14
N LYS A 46 -8.59 1.15 4.37
CA LYS A 46 -7.15 1.07 4.65
C LYS A 46 -6.91 0.00 5.70
N PHE A 47 -5.72 -0.58 5.66
CA PHE A 47 -5.25 -1.51 6.68
C PHE A 47 -3.85 -1.08 7.10
N ASP A 48 -3.66 -0.89 8.41
CA ASP A 48 -2.35 -0.65 9.01
C ASP A 48 -1.99 -1.89 9.84
N PRO A 49 -0.91 -2.62 9.50
CA PRO A 49 -0.43 -3.74 10.31
C PRO A 49 0.23 -3.30 11.62
N GLU A 50 0.38 -2.00 11.87
CA GLU A 50 0.97 -1.44 13.10
C GLU A 50 2.40 -1.96 13.36
N VAL A 51 3.21 -2.07 12.30
CA VAL A 51 4.62 -2.53 12.39
C VAL A 51 5.36 -1.70 13.45
N PRO A 52 5.94 -2.32 14.49
CA PRO A 52 6.61 -1.57 15.55
C PRO A 52 7.79 -0.78 15.01
N GLY A 53 7.91 0.49 15.42
CA GLY A 53 8.91 1.42 14.85
C GLY A 53 10.36 0.95 14.96
N GLU A 54 10.68 0.12 15.95
CA GLU A 54 12.01 -0.49 16.13
C GLU A 54 12.45 -1.39 14.95
N TRP A 55 11.50 -1.93 14.19
CA TRP A 55 11.79 -2.74 13.01
C TRP A 55 12.45 -1.94 11.89
N ALA A 56 12.31 -0.61 11.86
CA ALA A 56 13.04 0.23 10.90
C ALA A 56 14.55 0.03 10.98
N ARG A 57 15.10 -0.27 12.16
CA ARG A 57 16.54 -0.51 12.33
C ARG A 57 17.01 -1.83 11.74
N LYS A 58 16.08 -2.74 11.45
CA LYS A 58 16.33 -4.05 10.81
C LYS A 58 16.16 -4.00 9.29
N ALA A 59 15.52 -2.96 8.76
CA ALA A 59 15.39 -2.76 7.32
C ALA A 59 16.70 -2.20 6.74
N CYS A 60 17.31 -2.90 5.77
CA CYS A 60 18.57 -2.46 5.18
C CYS A 60 18.46 -1.18 4.35
N CYS A 61 17.29 -0.97 3.75
CA CYS A 61 17.16 -0.22 2.51
C CYS A 61 15.81 0.52 2.48
N ASP A 62 15.52 1.25 3.57
CA ASP A 62 14.23 1.91 3.82
C ASP A 62 13.08 0.94 4.20
N ILE A 63 11.99 1.48 4.74
CA ILE A 63 10.77 0.79 5.22
C ILE A 63 9.74 0.64 4.09
N VAL A 64 10.23 0.20 2.93
CA VAL A 64 9.48 0.08 1.69
C VAL A 64 8.64 -1.19 1.65
N ASN A 65 7.63 -1.20 0.79
CA ASN A 65 6.87 -2.39 0.43
C ASN A 65 6.54 -2.33 -1.08
N ARG A 66 6.64 -3.47 -1.77
CA ARG A 66 6.54 -3.55 -3.25
C ARG A 66 5.15 -3.91 -3.76
N GLY A 67 4.17 -4.06 -2.88
CA GLY A 67 2.77 -4.23 -3.23
C GLY A 67 2.13 -5.41 -2.52
N VAL A 68 0.96 -5.78 -3.04
CA VAL A 68 0.13 -6.87 -2.52
C VAL A 68 -0.05 -7.94 -3.59
N ALA A 69 -0.45 -9.14 -3.16
CA ALA A 69 -1.03 -10.15 -4.05
C ALA A 69 -2.53 -10.25 -3.79
N VAL A 70 -3.29 -10.67 -4.80
CA VAL A 70 -4.74 -10.91 -4.70
C VAL A 70 -5.05 -12.33 -5.15
N TYR A 71 -5.87 -13.03 -4.39
CA TYR A 71 -6.29 -14.39 -4.74
C TYR A 71 -7.60 -14.74 -4.00
N GLU A 72 -8.55 -15.33 -4.72
CA GLU A 72 -9.84 -15.80 -4.18
C GLU A 72 -10.53 -14.79 -3.24
N GLY A 73 -10.67 -13.55 -3.71
CA GLY A 73 -11.34 -12.48 -2.97
C GLY A 73 -10.55 -11.94 -1.76
N LYS A 74 -9.29 -12.34 -1.58
CA LYS A 74 -8.42 -11.87 -0.49
C LYS A 74 -7.27 -11.03 -1.02
N VAL A 75 -6.80 -10.11 -0.17
CA VAL A 75 -5.59 -9.32 -0.37
C VAL A 75 -4.51 -9.83 0.59
N PHE A 76 -3.36 -10.20 0.06
CA PHE A 76 -2.22 -10.72 0.79
C PHE A 76 -1.12 -9.67 0.84
N LEU A 77 -0.63 -9.43 2.04
CA LEU A 77 0.44 -8.50 2.35
C LEU A 77 1.61 -9.28 2.95
N GLN A 78 2.82 -8.99 2.48
CA GLN A 78 4.05 -9.33 3.21
C GLN A 78 4.39 -8.13 4.09
N ALA A 79 4.43 -8.32 5.41
CA ALA A 79 4.71 -7.27 6.39
C ALA A 79 6.11 -7.39 6.98
#